data_AF-A0A950J467-F1
#
_entry.id   AF-A0A950J467-F1
#
_cell.length_a   1.000
_cell.length_b   1.000
_cell.length_c   1.000
_cell.angle_alpha   90.00
_cell.angle_beta   90.00
_cell.angle_gamma   90.00
#
_symmetry.space_group_name_H-M   'P 1'
#
loop_
_entity.id
_entity.type
_entity.pdbx_description
1 polymer ?
#
loop_
_entity_poly.entity_id
_entity_poly.type
_entity_poly.pdbx_seq_one_letter_code
_entity_poly.pdbx_strand_id
1 'polypeptide(L)'
;MTIALALGGVLLVAVLNENDQEKLGQVHFPISCTGASQRQFDLATARLHSFSFNEAERYYAAIAKADPDCAMAYWGIAISRLRRPIPGKRPVYDFYAAQEALRLGRAARVATTRERDYIAALSLLFDSGNGSDWDDRTIAYERAMRTLAARERGDQEATIFYALALNIVAREADPKFERRAKAAELLLLALAKQPNHPGLSHYLTYCLKVSPEEGAAVEALRHDRFGWVFKDALVTLAFLGVCAFFVAVWPVWSRAEGT
;
A
#
# COMPACT_ATOMS: atom_id res chain seq x y z
N MET A 1 49.40 -19.98 -25.65
CA MET A 1 49.34 -19.77 -24.19
C MET A 1 49.48 -18.27 -23.96
N THR A 2 48.36 -17.59 -23.73
CA THR A 2 48.33 -16.14 -23.50
C THR A 2 47.49 -15.92 -22.26
N ILE A 3 48.15 -15.58 -21.16
CA ILE A 3 47.51 -15.20 -19.90
C ILE A 3 47.29 -13.69 -19.98
N ALA A 4 46.03 -13.25 -19.96
CA ALA A 4 45.68 -11.85 -19.74
C ALA A 4 45.10 -11.72 -18.33
N LEU A 5 45.93 -11.18 -17.43
CA LEU A 5 45.52 -10.68 -16.12
C LEU A 5 44.84 -9.32 -16.32
N ALA A 6 43.55 -9.22 -15.95
CA ALA A 6 42.89 -7.94 -15.73
C ALA A 6 42.49 -7.88 -14.25
N LEU A 7 43.32 -7.18 -13.47
CA LEU A 7 43.02 -6.71 -12.12
C LEU A 7 42.19 -5.43 -12.19
N GLY A 8 41.19 -5.34 -11.32
CA GLY A 8 40.83 -4.06 -10.71
C GLY A 8 39.48 -3.47 -11.13
N GLY A 9 38.51 -3.55 -10.22
CA GLY A 9 37.33 -2.67 -10.21
C GLY A 9 36.00 -3.40 -10.23
N VAL A 10 35.63 -4.07 -9.13
CA VAL A 10 34.23 -4.42 -8.90
C VAL A 10 33.49 -3.14 -8.56
N LEU A 11 33.04 -2.42 -9.58
CA LEU A 11 31.94 -1.49 -9.44
C LEU A 11 30.70 -2.35 -9.14
N LEU A 12 30.32 -2.45 -7.86
CA LEU A 12 29.07 -3.10 -7.48
C LEU A 12 27.91 -2.20 -7.92
N VAL A 13 27.67 -2.14 -9.22
CA VAL A 13 26.36 -1.75 -9.75
C VAL A 13 25.46 -2.91 -9.33
N ALA A 14 24.68 -2.68 -8.28
CA ALA A 14 23.48 -3.47 -8.08
C ALA A 14 22.63 -3.29 -9.34
N VAL A 15 22.80 -4.20 -10.31
CA VAL A 15 21.87 -4.37 -11.41
C VAL A 15 20.56 -4.74 -10.75
N LEU A 16 19.73 -3.72 -10.50
CA LEU A 16 18.31 -3.94 -10.23
C LEU A 16 17.82 -4.68 -11.45
N ASN A 17 17.49 -5.95 -11.27
CA ASN A 17 16.99 -6.80 -12.34
C ASN A 17 15.67 -6.15 -12.81
N GLU A 18 15.66 -5.49 -13.96
CA GLU A 18 14.43 -4.97 -14.57
C GLU A 18 13.38 -6.08 -14.71
N ASN A 19 13.86 -7.32 -14.88
CA ASN A 19 13.11 -8.57 -14.89
C ASN A 19 12.31 -8.84 -13.59
N ASP A 20 12.74 -8.34 -12.43
CA ASP A 20 12.01 -8.51 -11.17
C ASP A 20 10.82 -7.57 -11.08
N GLN A 21 10.93 -6.34 -11.61
CA GLN A 21 9.80 -5.41 -11.71
C GLN A 21 8.76 -5.92 -12.70
N GLU A 22 9.18 -6.39 -13.87
CA GLU A 22 8.25 -6.94 -14.87
C GLU A 22 7.42 -8.11 -14.32
N LYS A 23 7.99 -8.92 -13.41
CA LYS A 23 7.28 -10.02 -12.76
C LYS A 23 6.35 -9.59 -11.63
N LEU A 24 6.70 -8.52 -10.90
CA LEU A 24 5.90 -8.01 -9.78
C LEU A 24 4.77 -7.09 -10.25
N GLY A 25 4.93 -6.42 -11.38
CA GLY A 25 4.04 -5.36 -11.85
C GLY A 25 4.70 -3.98 -11.78
N GLN A 26 4.00 -2.96 -12.27
CA GLN A 26 4.56 -1.61 -12.41
C GLN A 26 4.05 -0.69 -11.30
N VAL A 27 4.99 -0.04 -10.62
CA VAL A 27 4.73 1.03 -9.64
C VAL A 27 5.62 2.21 -9.98
N HIS A 28 5.06 3.41 -9.89
CA HIS A 28 5.86 4.63 -9.84
C HIS A 28 5.37 5.51 -8.70
N PHE A 29 6.19 5.59 -7.64
CA PHE A 29 5.97 6.42 -6.48
C PHE A 29 7.07 7.49 -6.47
N PRO A 30 6.81 8.71 -6.98
CA PRO A 30 7.82 9.76 -7.06
C PRO A 30 8.36 10.14 -5.68
N ILE A 31 9.67 10.20 -5.55
CA ILE A 31 10.39 10.71 -4.38
C ILE A 31 11.40 11.80 -4.77
N SER A 32 11.72 12.71 -3.85
CA SER A 32 12.67 13.80 -4.07
C SER A 32 14.13 13.44 -3.79
N CYS A 33 14.36 12.20 -3.39
CA CYS A 33 15.69 11.64 -3.16
C CYS A 33 16.46 11.43 -4.47
N THR A 34 17.63 10.78 -4.42
CA THR A 34 18.43 10.57 -5.65
C THR A 34 17.71 9.69 -6.69
N GLY A 35 18.09 9.81 -7.96
CA GLY A 35 17.54 8.94 -9.02
C GLY A 35 17.86 7.45 -8.84
N ALA A 36 18.95 7.11 -8.13
CA ALA A 36 19.24 5.74 -7.74
C ALA A 36 18.26 5.26 -6.64
N SER A 37 17.99 6.12 -5.65
CA SER A 37 16.97 5.89 -4.62
C SER A 37 15.58 5.69 -5.24
N GLN A 38 15.18 6.50 -6.23
CA GLN A 38 13.88 6.37 -6.92
C GLN A 38 13.64 4.96 -7.48
N ARG A 39 14.60 4.40 -8.24
CA ARG A 39 14.44 3.06 -8.84
C ARG A 39 14.30 1.97 -7.78
N GLN A 40 15.09 2.05 -6.71
CA GLN A 40 14.98 1.10 -5.59
C GLN A 40 13.67 1.27 -4.83
N PHE A 41 13.19 2.51 -4.70
CA PHE A 41 11.97 2.85 -4.01
C PHE A 41 10.75 2.29 -4.72
N ASP A 42 10.69 2.41 -6.06
CA ASP A 42 9.61 1.82 -6.85
C ASP A 42 9.59 0.28 -6.69
N LEU A 43 10.75 -0.38 -6.63
CA LEU A 43 10.84 -1.83 -6.39
C LEU A 43 10.40 -2.22 -4.98
N ALA A 44 10.84 -1.48 -3.98
CA ALA A 44 10.42 -1.67 -2.60
C ALA A 44 8.89 -1.52 -2.48
N THR A 45 8.32 -0.53 -3.16
CA THR A 45 6.88 -0.23 -3.14
C THR A 45 6.06 -1.28 -3.89
N ALA A 46 6.55 -1.79 -5.03
CA ALA A 46 5.96 -2.96 -5.68
C ALA A 46 5.91 -4.18 -4.74
N ARG A 47 7.01 -4.47 -4.02
CA ARG A 47 7.06 -5.55 -3.03
C ARG A 47 6.12 -5.32 -1.84
N LEU A 48 6.02 -4.08 -1.37
CA LEU A 48 5.08 -3.68 -0.31
C LEU A 48 3.64 -3.98 -0.74
N HIS A 49 3.29 -3.60 -1.97
CA HIS A 49 1.98 -3.84 -2.56
C HIS A 49 1.67 -5.32 -2.78
N SER A 50 2.68 -6.15 -3.06
CA SER A 50 2.59 -7.61 -3.15
C SER A 50 2.73 -8.32 -1.79
N PHE A 51 2.55 -7.62 -0.67
CA PHE A 51 2.61 -8.15 0.70
C PHE A 51 3.95 -8.77 1.12
N SER A 52 5.02 -8.47 0.39
CA SER A 52 6.37 -8.88 0.73
C SER A 52 7.01 -7.87 1.69
N PHE A 53 6.35 -7.60 2.82
CA PHE A 53 6.68 -6.51 3.75
C PHE A 53 8.12 -6.53 4.25
N ASN A 54 8.64 -7.71 4.62
CA ASN A 54 10.02 -7.84 5.09
C ASN A 54 11.04 -7.53 3.99
N GLU A 55 10.76 -7.96 2.75
CA GLU A 55 11.63 -7.67 1.62
C GLU A 55 11.55 -6.18 1.25
N ALA A 56 10.35 -5.60 1.19
CA ALA A 56 10.16 -4.17 0.98
C ALA A 56 10.95 -3.34 1.99
N GLU A 57 10.85 -3.67 3.28
CA GLU A 57 11.61 -3.02 4.35
C GLU A 57 13.11 -3.11 4.14
N ARG A 58 13.65 -4.26 3.70
CA ARG A 58 15.09 -4.42 3.42
C ARG A 58 15.56 -3.48 2.32
N TYR A 59 14.76 -3.28 1.27
CA TYR A 59 15.09 -2.31 0.22
C TYR A 59 15.02 -0.88 0.73
N TYR A 60 13.97 -0.51 1.48
CA TYR A 60 13.89 0.83 2.07
C TYR A 60 15.03 1.11 3.05
N ALA A 61 15.44 0.13 3.85
CA ALA A 61 16.59 0.23 4.74
C ALA A 61 17.92 0.36 3.96
N ALA A 62 18.05 -0.32 2.83
CA ALA A 62 19.21 -0.16 1.95
C ALA A 62 19.27 1.26 1.35
N ILE A 63 18.14 1.83 0.94
CA ILE A 63 18.05 3.22 0.49
C ILE A 63 18.45 4.15 1.64
N ALA A 64 17.88 3.99 2.84
CA ALA A 64 18.20 4.84 4.00
C ALA A 64 19.69 4.76 4.41
N LYS A 65 20.36 3.62 4.16
CA LYS A 65 21.80 3.48 4.39
C LYS A 65 22.63 4.22 3.33
N ALA A 66 22.22 4.16 2.07
CA ALA A 66 22.95 4.77 0.95
C ALA A 66 22.66 6.29 0.81
N ASP A 67 21.46 6.71 1.20
CA ASP A 67 20.92 8.06 1.11
C ASP A 67 20.23 8.43 2.43
N PRO A 68 21.00 8.73 3.50
CA PRO A 68 20.45 8.96 4.84
C PRO A 68 19.58 10.22 4.98
N ASP A 69 19.61 11.10 3.98
CA ASP A 69 18.76 12.29 3.95
C ASP A 69 17.43 12.05 3.22
N CYS A 70 17.22 10.86 2.66
CA CYS A 70 15.98 10.50 1.97
C CYS A 70 14.86 10.21 2.98
N ALA A 71 13.97 11.18 3.19
CA ALA A 71 12.89 11.03 4.17
C ALA A 71 11.95 9.86 3.83
N MET A 72 11.68 9.63 2.53
CA MET A 72 10.78 8.56 2.11
C MET A 72 11.33 7.17 2.33
N ALA A 73 12.65 6.98 2.35
CA ALA A 73 13.25 5.69 2.71
C ALA A 73 12.80 5.27 4.12
N TYR A 74 12.79 6.20 5.07
CA TYR A 74 12.31 5.93 6.42
C TYR A 74 10.79 5.76 6.51
N TRP A 75 10.03 6.53 5.72
CA TRP A 75 8.59 6.27 5.57
C TRP A 75 8.32 4.84 5.08
N GLY A 76 9.10 4.36 4.11
CA GLY A 76 9.03 3.00 3.56
C GLY A 76 9.29 1.91 4.59
N ILE A 77 10.28 2.12 5.47
CA ILE A 77 10.54 1.25 6.62
C ILE A 77 9.31 1.23 7.53
N ALA A 78 8.77 2.40 7.89
CA ALA A 78 7.62 2.50 8.79
C ALA A 78 6.34 1.89 8.21
N ILE A 79 6.01 2.13 6.94
CA ILE A 79 4.77 1.61 6.34
C ILE A 79 4.83 0.08 6.21
N SER A 80 6.01 -0.49 6.01
CA SER A 80 6.22 -1.95 6.01
C SER A 80 5.87 -2.60 7.36
N ARG A 81 5.97 -1.83 8.47
CA ARG A 81 5.55 -2.26 9.82
C ARG A 81 4.05 -2.21 10.05
N LEU A 82 3.29 -1.52 9.19
CA LEU A 82 1.82 -1.62 9.20
C LEU A 82 1.34 -3.00 8.74
N ARG A 83 2.18 -3.79 8.06
CA ARG A 83 1.83 -5.12 7.57
C ARG A 83 0.57 -5.08 6.70
N ARG A 84 -0.30 -6.09 6.84
CA ARG A 84 -1.55 -6.19 6.09
C ARG A 84 -2.47 -5.02 6.43
N PRO A 85 -3.08 -4.34 5.44
CA PRO A 85 -3.98 -3.20 5.68
C PRO A 85 -5.38 -3.69 6.07
N ILE A 86 -5.51 -4.34 7.22
CA ILE A 86 -6.77 -4.78 7.84
C ILE A 86 -6.91 -4.25 9.28
N PRO A 87 -8.12 -4.20 9.85
CA PRO A 87 -8.32 -3.76 11.23
C PRO A 87 -7.53 -4.59 12.24
N GLY A 88 -7.28 -3.98 13.41
CA GLY A 88 -6.59 -4.61 14.53
C GLY A 88 -5.20 -4.03 14.79
N LYS A 89 -4.81 -4.05 16.07
CA LYS A 89 -3.55 -3.51 16.58
C LYS A 89 -2.35 -4.21 15.96
N ARG A 90 -1.22 -3.50 15.88
CA ARG A 90 0.07 -4.08 15.50
C ARG A 90 0.86 -4.48 16.74
N PRO A 91 1.69 -5.54 16.65
CA PRO A 91 2.57 -5.94 17.73
C PRO A 91 3.46 -4.78 18.19
N VAL A 92 3.78 -4.77 19.48
CA VAL A 92 4.58 -3.70 20.10
C VAL A 92 5.94 -3.52 19.41
N TYR A 93 6.56 -4.60 18.92
CA TYR A 93 7.84 -4.49 18.20
C TYR A 93 7.71 -3.75 16.86
N ASP A 94 6.63 -3.97 16.09
CA ASP A 94 6.37 -3.27 14.83
C ASP A 94 6.07 -1.79 15.12
N PHE A 95 5.37 -1.51 16.22
CA PHE A 95 5.07 -0.14 16.65
C PHE A 95 6.36 0.67 16.93
N TYR A 96 7.27 0.14 17.73
CA TYR A 96 8.52 0.85 18.05
C TYR A 96 9.44 1.00 16.84
N ALA A 97 9.52 -0.02 15.99
CA ALA A 97 10.31 0.06 14.75
C ALA A 97 9.77 1.16 13.81
N ALA A 98 8.45 1.23 13.64
CA ALA A 98 7.81 2.27 12.83
C ALA A 98 8.03 3.67 13.42
N GLN A 99 7.88 3.81 14.74
CA GLN A 99 8.09 5.07 15.44
C GLN A 99 9.51 5.60 15.24
N GLU A 100 10.53 4.75 15.39
CA GLU A 100 11.92 5.16 15.19
C GLU A 100 12.19 5.56 13.74
N ALA A 101 11.68 4.78 12.77
CA ALA A 101 11.80 5.13 11.37
C ALA A 101 11.15 6.50 11.08
N LEU A 102 9.94 6.76 11.58
CA LEU A 102 9.27 8.05 11.39
C LEU A 102 10.01 9.21 12.06
N ARG A 103 10.63 8.99 13.23
CA ARG A 103 11.50 9.97 13.87
C ARG A 103 12.68 10.34 12.98
N LEU A 104 13.34 9.36 12.37
CA LEU A 104 14.44 9.58 11.43
C LEU A 104 13.96 10.27 10.14
N GLY A 105 12.83 9.83 9.57
CA GLY A 105 12.23 10.44 8.39
C GLY A 105 11.88 11.91 8.57
N ARG A 106 11.39 12.32 9.76
CA ARG A 106 11.14 13.73 10.09
C ARG A 106 12.42 14.57 10.17
N ALA A 107 13.52 13.96 10.60
CA ALA A 107 14.83 14.63 10.72
C ALA A 107 15.61 14.69 9.40
N ALA A 108 15.24 13.86 8.42
CA ALA A 108 15.90 13.80 7.12
C ALA A 108 15.73 15.12 6.33
N ARG A 109 16.79 15.51 5.59
CA ARG A 109 16.85 16.83 4.94
C ARG A 109 16.11 16.89 3.61
N VAL A 110 16.01 15.77 2.88
CA VAL A 110 15.41 15.71 1.55
C VAL A 110 13.97 15.19 1.68
N ALA A 111 13.03 16.14 1.62
CA ALA A 111 11.59 15.88 1.57
C ALA A 111 10.82 17.08 1.02
N THR A 112 9.97 16.83 0.04
CA THR A 112 8.90 17.73 -0.43
C THR A 112 7.77 17.82 0.58
N THR A 113 6.87 18.79 0.39
CA THR A 113 5.65 18.90 1.20
C THR A 113 4.82 17.62 1.16
N ARG A 114 4.62 17.03 -0.03
CA ARG A 114 3.90 15.75 -0.21
C ARG A 114 4.51 14.64 0.65
N GLU A 115 5.82 14.48 0.61
CA GLU A 115 6.53 13.44 1.35
C GLU A 115 6.45 13.67 2.87
N ARG A 116 6.53 14.93 3.31
CA ARG A 116 6.28 15.30 4.71
C ARG A 116 4.85 14.98 5.13
N ASP A 117 3.87 15.19 4.26
CA ASP A 117 2.47 14.87 4.54
C ASP A 117 2.26 13.35 4.69
N TYR A 118 2.94 12.51 3.89
CA TYR A 118 2.93 11.05 4.08
C TYR A 118 3.52 10.61 5.43
N ILE A 119 4.67 11.19 5.81
CA ILE A 119 5.30 10.94 7.10
C ILE A 119 4.38 11.39 8.23
N ALA A 120 3.80 12.58 8.13
CA ALA A 120 2.89 13.13 9.14
C ALA A 120 1.63 12.28 9.29
N ALA A 121 1.02 11.84 8.18
CA ALA A 121 -0.12 10.93 8.22
C ALA A 121 0.24 9.63 8.95
N LEU A 122 1.31 8.96 8.53
CA LEU A 122 1.71 7.67 9.12
C LEU A 122 2.12 7.80 10.60
N SER A 123 2.65 8.96 11.01
CA SER A 123 2.96 9.30 12.41
C SER A 123 1.74 9.24 13.33
N LEU A 124 0.53 9.49 12.82
CA LEU A 124 -0.70 9.38 13.60
C LEU A 124 -0.95 7.95 14.11
N LEU A 125 -0.45 6.92 13.39
CA LEU A 125 -0.54 5.53 13.81
C LEU A 125 0.47 5.19 14.92
N PHE A 126 1.71 5.68 14.82
CA PHE A 126 2.84 5.12 15.57
C PHE A 126 3.49 6.04 16.61
N ASP A 127 3.18 7.34 16.65
CA ASP A 127 3.78 8.22 17.67
C ASP A 127 3.15 7.96 19.07
N SER A 128 4.00 7.89 20.09
CA SER A 128 3.62 7.59 21.48
C SER A 128 2.84 8.71 22.17
N GLY A 129 2.87 9.94 21.63
CA GLY A 129 2.27 11.13 22.24
C GLY A 129 0.76 11.29 22.05
N ASN A 130 0.10 10.46 21.23
CA ASN A 130 -1.33 10.70 20.94
C ASN A 130 -2.29 10.22 22.05
N GLY A 131 -1.83 9.42 23.03
CA GLY A 131 -2.64 8.90 24.15
C GLY A 131 -3.91 8.13 23.75
N SER A 132 -4.12 7.92 22.46
CA SER A 132 -5.36 7.47 21.83
C SER A 132 -5.28 5.97 21.57
N ASP A 133 -6.43 5.31 21.69
CA ASP A 133 -6.56 3.91 21.33
C ASP A 133 -6.31 3.73 19.82
N TRP A 134 -5.82 2.56 19.43
CA TRP A 134 -5.44 2.24 18.05
C TRP A 134 -6.53 2.59 17.04
N ASP A 135 -7.79 2.34 17.37
CA ASP A 135 -8.89 2.59 16.46
C ASP A 135 -9.06 4.10 16.18
N ASP A 136 -8.93 4.96 17.19
CA ASP A 136 -8.89 6.41 16.99
C ASP A 136 -7.70 6.84 16.11
N ARG A 137 -6.55 6.17 16.26
CA ARG A 137 -5.37 6.40 15.41
C ARG A 137 -5.65 6.07 13.96
N THR A 138 -6.34 4.95 13.69
CA THR A 138 -6.71 4.56 12.32
C THR A 138 -7.66 5.56 11.68
N ILE A 139 -8.61 6.12 12.45
CA ILE A 139 -9.52 7.17 11.98
C ILE A 139 -8.75 8.46 11.67
N ALA A 140 -7.80 8.85 12.54
CA ALA A 140 -6.97 10.02 12.32
C ALA A 140 -6.09 9.85 11.06
N TYR A 141 -5.46 8.69 10.89
CA TYR A 141 -4.68 8.35 9.70
C TYR A 141 -5.52 8.36 8.42
N GLU A 142 -6.72 7.76 8.46
CA GLU A 142 -7.68 7.76 7.34
C GLU A 142 -8.00 9.19 6.89
N ARG A 143 -8.32 10.08 7.82
CA ARG A 143 -8.62 11.50 7.52
C ARG A 143 -7.40 12.24 6.96
N ALA A 144 -6.21 11.97 7.47
CA ALA A 144 -4.98 12.57 6.94
C ALA A 144 -4.72 12.10 5.50
N MET A 145 -4.85 10.81 5.23
CA MET A 145 -4.70 10.25 3.88
C MET A 145 -5.80 10.74 2.92
N ARG A 146 -7.04 10.94 3.40
CA ARG A 146 -8.11 11.58 2.62
C ARG A 146 -7.69 12.97 2.15
N THR A 147 -7.15 13.77 3.06
CA THR A 147 -6.70 15.13 2.77
C THR A 147 -5.54 15.12 1.78
N LEU A 148 -4.55 14.24 1.99
CA LEU A 148 -3.41 14.09 1.10
C LEU A 148 -3.85 13.71 -0.32
N ALA A 149 -4.67 12.66 -0.48
CA ALA A 149 -5.18 12.23 -1.79
C ALA A 149 -6.04 13.30 -2.49
N ALA A 150 -6.77 14.12 -1.73
CA ALA A 150 -7.57 15.21 -2.30
C ALA A 150 -6.70 16.38 -2.79
N ARG A 151 -5.55 16.62 -2.15
CA ARG A 151 -4.57 17.65 -2.52
C ARG A 151 -3.71 17.22 -3.70
N GLU A 152 -3.22 15.98 -3.68
CA GLU A 152 -2.32 15.39 -4.67
C GLU A 152 -3.10 14.59 -5.72
N ARG A 153 -4.04 15.22 -6.44
CA ARG A 153 -5.00 14.49 -7.32
C ARG A 153 -4.35 13.69 -8.47
N GLY A 154 -3.14 14.04 -8.88
CA GLY A 154 -2.37 13.30 -9.88
C GLY A 154 -1.68 12.06 -9.32
N ASP A 155 -1.49 12.00 -8.01
CA ASP A 155 -0.81 10.93 -7.32
C ASP A 155 -1.73 9.73 -7.10
N GLN A 156 -1.54 8.70 -7.93
CA GLN A 156 -2.33 7.47 -7.80
C GLN A 156 -1.99 6.71 -6.52
N GLU A 157 -0.75 6.79 -6.03
CA GLU A 157 -0.32 6.12 -4.82
C GLU A 157 -1.02 6.73 -3.60
N ALA A 158 -1.20 8.05 -3.55
CA ALA A 158 -2.00 8.70 -2.50
C ALA A 158 -3.43 8.16 -2.46
N THR A 159 -4.03 7.96 -3.64
CA THR A 159 -5.38 7.39 -3.75
C THR A 159 -5.41 5.94 -3.26
N ILE A 160 -4.41 5.12 -3.63
CA ILE A 160 -4.29 3.73 -3.20
C ILE A 160 -4.11 3.65 -1.69
N PHE A 161 -3.14 4.37 -1.13
CA PHE A 161 -2.90 4.38 0.32
C PHE A 161 -4.09 4.95 1.11
N TYR A 162 -4.86 5.90 0.57
CA TYR A 162 -6.12 6.33 1.17
C TYR A 162 -7.17 5.21 1.19
N ALA A 163 -7.32 4.45 0.11
CA ALA A 163 -8.20 3.29 0.10
C ALA A 163 -7.77 2.23 1.14
N LEU A 164 -6.47 2.03 1.34
CA LEU A 164 -5.96 1.15 2.40
C LEU A 164 -6.24 1.72 3.79
N ALA A 165 -6.10 3.03 3.99
CA ALA A 165 -6.38 3.70 5.24
C ALA A 165 -7.86 3.56 5.64
N LEU A 166 -8.78 3.67 4.68
CA LEU A 166 -10.21 3.37 4.88
C LEU A 166 -10.42 1.92 5.35
N ASN A 167 -9.64 0.96 4.84
CA ASN A 167 -9.81 -0.45 5.16
C ASN A 167 -9.23 -0.86 6.52
N ILE A 168 -8.27 -0.12 7.09
CA ILE A 168 -7.72 -0.44 8.42
C ILE A 168 -8.57 0.06 9.58
N VAL A 169 -9.53 0.96 9.33
CA VAL A 169 -10.46 1.44 10.36
C VAL A 169 -11.31 0.29 10.89
N ALA A 170 -11.47 0.22 12.21
CA ALA A 170 -12.28 -0.78 12.90
C ALA A 170 -13.69 -0.92 12.30
N ARG A 171 -14.20 -2.14 12.20
CA ARG A 171 -15.48 -2.43 11.52
C ARG A 171 -16.66 -1.85 12.29
N GLU A 172 -16.54 -1.79 13.61
CA GLU A 172 -17.44 -1.15 14.55
C GLU A 172 -17.61 0.35 14.26
N ALA A 173 -16.58 0.99 13.70
CA ALA A 173 -16.63 2.38 13.28
C ALA A 173 -17.14 2.58 11.83
N ASP A 174 -17.49 1.50 11.13
CA ASP A 174 -18.07 1.50 9.77
C ASP A 174 -19.30 0.57 9.63
N PRO A 175 -20.34 0.73 10.49
CA PRO A 175 -21.47 -0.22 10.56
C PRO A 175 -22.36 -0.24 9.30
N LYS A 176 -22.20 0.75 8.41
CA LYS A 176 -22.89 0.84 7.12
C LYS A 176 -22.00 0.49 5.94
N PHE A 177 -20.77 0.04 6.19
CA PHE A 177 -19.79 -0.31 5.16
C PHE A 177 -19.42 0.86 4.22
N GLU A 178 -19.61 2.11 4.64
CA GLU A 178 -19.37 3.30 3.82
C GLU A 178 -17.88 3.45 3.47
N ARG A 179 -16.98 3.23 4.44
CA ARG A 179 -15.54 3.27 4.19
C ARG A 179 -15.10 2.12 3.29
N ARG A 180 -15.63 0.92 3.50
CA ARG A 180 -15.32 -0.24 2.66
C ARG A 180 -15.81 -0.06 1.22
N ALA A 181 -17.04 0.42 1.03
CA ALA A 181 -17.57 0.74 -0.28
C ALA A 181 -16.70 1.81 -0.97
N LYS A 182 -16.29 2.85 -0.24
CA LYS A 182 -15.42 3.88 -0.80
C LYS A 182 -14.03 3.36 -1.16
N ALA A 183 -13.44 2.51 -0.32
CA ALA A 183 -12.15 1.88 -0.61
C ALA A 183 -12.22 1.03 -1.90
N ALA A 184 -13.27 0.21 -2.04
CA ALA A 184 -13.48 -0.60 -3.23
C ALA A 184 -13.67 0.26 -4.51
N GLU A 185 -14.46 1.33 -4.43
CA GLU A 185 -14.65 2.28 -5.53
C GLU A 185 -13.31 2.89 -5.99
N LEU A 186 -12.51 3.40 -5.06
CA LEU A 186 -11.21 4.00 -5.36
C LEU A 186 -10.24 2.99 -5.99
N LEU A 187 -10.20 1.76 -5.47
CA LEU A 187 -9.34 0.70 -6.00
C LEU A 187 -9.77 0.21 -7.38
N LEU A 188 -11.08 0.11 -7.66
CA LEU A 188 -11.58 -0.24 -8.99
C LEU A 188 -11.22 0.83 -10.03
N LEU A 189 -11.37 2.11 -9.67
CA LEU A 189 -10.98 3.23 -10.53
C LEU A 189 -9.47 3.26 -10.77
N ALA A 190 -8.66 2.99 -9.75
CA ALA A 190 -7.22 2.89 -9.88
C ALA A 190 -6.82 1.69 -10.77
N LEU A 191 -7.48 0.54 -10.63
CA LEU A 191 -7.18 -0.67 -11.41
C LEU A 191 -7.46 -0.47 -12.89
N ALA A 192 -8.54 0.24 -13.23
CA ALA A 192 -8.85 0.62 -14.61
C ALA A 192 -7.75 1.48 -15.26
N LYS A 193 -7.05 2.31 -14.47
CA LYS A 193 -5.95 3.17 -14.95
C LYS A 193 -4.59 2.49 -14.92
N GLN A 194 -4.38 1.58 -13.98
CA GLN A 194 -3.10 0.93 -13.71
C GLN A 194 -3.27 -0.59 -13.60
N PRO A 195 -3.64 -1.29 -14.68
CA PRO A 195 -3.98 -2.71 -14.64
C PRO A 195 -2.82 -3.61 -14.23
N ASN A 196 -1.58 -3.15 -14.39
CA ASN A 196 -0.36 -3.88 -14.03
C ASN A 196 0.17 -3.52 -12.63
N HIS A 197 -0.56 -2.74 -11.83
CA HIS A 197 -0.10 -2.38 -10.49
C HIS A 197 -0.26 -3.57 -9.51
N PRO A 198 0.82 -4.00 -8.82
CA PRO A 198 0.84 -5.24 -8.03
C PRO A 198 -0.26 -5.34 -6.99
N GLY A 199 -0.55 -4.22 -6.30
CA GLY A 199 -1.40 -4.25 -5.11
C GLY A 199 -2.90 -4.24 -5.37
N LEU A 200 -3.36 -3.70 -6.51
CA LEU A 200 -4.76 -3.28 -6.66
C LEU A 200 -5.73 -4.47 -6.59
N SER A 201 -5.44 -5.53 -7.34
CA SER A 201 -6.22 -6.76 -7.32
C SER A 201 -6.24 -7.41 -5.93
N HIS A 202 -5.10 -7.41 -5.23
CA HIS A 202 -5.02 -7.95 -3.88
C HIS A 202 -5.84 -7.13 -2.88
N TYR A 203 -5.77 -5.81 -2.94
CA TYR A 203 -6.50 -4.92 -2.02
C TYR A 203 -8.01 -5.00 -2.16
N LEU A 204 -8.50 -5.18 -3.39
CA LEU A 204 -9.92 -5.42 -3.63
C LEU A 204 -10.43 -6.64 -2.87
N THR A 205 -9.64 -7.71 -2.75
CA THR A 205 -10.05 -8.88 -1.96
C THR A 205 -10.23 -8.56 -0.48
N TYR A 206 -9.40 -7.70 0.12
CA TYR A 206 -9.55 -7.29 1.51
C TYR A 206 -10.74 -6.37 1.76
N CYS A 207 -11.07 -5.50 0.79
CA CYS A 207 -12.20 -4.58 0.92
C CYS A 207 -13.54 -5.29 0.70
N LEU A 208 -13.58 -6.26 -0.23
CA LEU A 208 -14.80 -6.95 -0.66
C LEU A 208 -15.10 -8.23 0.13
N LYS A 209 -14.14 -8.81 0.86
CA LYS A 209 -14.39 -10.02 1.64
C LYS A 209 -15.32 -9.71 2.83
N VAL A 210 -16.57 -10.13 2.71
CA VAL A 210 -17.58 -10.04 3.76
C VAL A 210 -17.44 -11.26 4.68
N SER A 211 -17.41 -11.08 6.00
CA SER A 211 -17.48 -12.20 6.94
C SER A 211 -18.87 -12.87 6.87
N PRO A 212 -19.04 -14.15 7.28
CA PRO A 212 -20.36 -14.77 7.31
C PRO A 212 -21.39 -13.98 8.13
N GLU A 213 -20.96 -13.39 9.24
CA GLU A 213 -21.79 -12.55 10.13
C GLU A 213 -22.15 -11.21 9.46
N GLU A 214 -21.20 -10.58 8.77
CA GLU A 214 -21.44 -9.37 7.96
C GLU A 214 -22.38 -9.67 6.78
N GLY A 215 -22.30 -10.87 6.19
CA GLY A 215 -23.16 -11.29 5.09
C GLY A 215 -24.62 -11.38 5.50
N ALA A 216 -24.89 -11.87 6.72
CA ALA A 216 -26.22 -11.89 7.29
C ALA A 216 -26.75 -10.47 7.59
N ALA A 217 -25.89 -9.57 8.09
CA ALA A 217 -26.26 -8.18 8.35
C ALA A 217 -26.56 -7.37 7.07
N VAL A 218 -25.78 -7.59 6.00
CA VAL A 218 -26.03 -6.99 4.68
C VAL A 218 -27.34 -7.50 4.08
N GLU A 219 -27.64 -8.80 4.20
CA GLU A 219 -28.90 -9.36 3.72
C GLU A 219 -30.09 -8.87 4.56
N ALA A 220 -29.93 -8.67 5.87
CA ALA A 220 -30.94 -8.04 6.72
C ALA A 220 -31.22 -6.59 6.29
N LEU A 221 -30.18 -5.76 6.10
CA LEU A 221 -30.34 -4.37 5.62
C LEU A 221 -31.07 -4.28 4.27
N ARG A 222 -30.92 -5.30 3.41
CA ARG A 222 -31.61 -5.44 2.12
C ARG A 222 -33.11 -5.67 2.25
N HIS A 223 -33.57 -6.23 3.37
CA HIS A 223 -34.98 -6.44 3.68
C HIS A 223 -35.62 -5.23 4.39
N ASP A 224 -34.84 -4.38 5.04
CA ASP A 224 -35.37 -3.42 6.01
C ASP A 224 -35.58 -2.02 5.43
N ARG A 225 -34.75 -1.56 4.48
CA ARG A 225 -34.94 -0.31 3.72
C ARG A 225 -34.19 -0.38 2.39
N PHE A 226 -34.75 0.25 1.36
CA PHE A 226 -34.26 0.32 -0.04
C PHE A 226 -34.75 -0.78 -1.00
N GLY A 227 -36.07 -0.89 -1.16
CA GLY A 227 -36.60 -1.26 -2.46
C GLY A 227 -36.30 -0.14 -3.48
N TRP A 228 -35.77 -0.50 -4.66
CA TRP A 228 -35.69 0.29 -5.90
C TRP A 228 -34.36 0.90 -6.38
N VAL A 229 -33.25 0.92 -5.62
CA VAL A 229 -31.98 1.50 -6.14
C VAL A 229 -30.92 0.46 -6.58
N PHE A 230 -31.06 -0.81 -6.20
CA PHE A 230 -29.97 -1.80 -6.38
C PHE A 230 -30.30 -2.99 -7.29
N LYS A 231 -31.32 -2.91 -8.15
CA LYS A 231 -31.69 -4.06 -8.97
C LYS A 231 -30.69 -4.42 -10.08
N ASP A 232 -29.88 -3.48 -10.59
CA ASP A 232 -29.12 -3.73 -11.83
C ASP A 232 -27.59 -3.47 -11.81
N ALA A 233 -26.99 -2.97 -10.71
CA ALA A 233 -25.56 -2.60 -10.72
C ALA A 233 -24.62 -3.63 -10.05
N LEU A 234 -24.99 -4.18 -8.89
CA LEU A 234 -24.07 -5.03 -8.11
C LEU A 234 -24.04 -6.50 -8.55
N VAL A 235 -25.16 -7.05 -9.05
CA VAL A 235 -25.18 -8.43 -9.56
C VAL A 235 -24.44 -8.52 -10.90
N THR A 236 -24.54 -7.49 -11.74
CA THR A 236 -23.81 -7.41 -13.02
C THR A 236 -22.31 -7.15 -12.81
N LEU A 237 -21.92 -6.32 -11.84
CA LEU A 237 -20.50 -6.11 -11.50
C LEU A 237 -19.89 -7.30 -10.75
N ALA A 238 -20.66 -8.05 -9.96
CA ALA A 238 -20.18 -9.29 -9.34
C ALA A 238 -20.01 -10.42 -10.37
N PHE A 239 -20.91 -10.53 -11.37
CA PHE A 239 -20.78 -11.54 -12.42
C PHE A 239 -19.73 -11.18 -13.49
N LEU A 240 -19.54 -9.90 -13.82
CA LEU A 240 -18.48 -9.46 -14.73
C LEU A 240 -17.10 -9.35 -14.04
N GLY A 241 -17.07 -9.04 -12.74
CA GLY A 241 -15.84 -8.92 -11.95
C GLY A 241 -15.18 -10.26 -11.63
N VAL A 242 -15.96 -11.32 -11.37
CA VAL A 242 -15.40 -12.66 -11.12
C VAL A 242 -14.81 -13.26 -12.39
N CYS A 243 -15.44 -13.08 -13.55
CA CYS A 243 -14.90 -13.54 -14.83
C CYS A 243 -13.68 -12.72 -15.29
N ALA A 244 -13.68 -11.40 -15.08
CA ALA A 244 -12.52 -10.55 -15.37
C ALA A 244 -11.33 -10.83 -14.44
N PHE A 245 -11.58 -11.22 -13.18
CA PHE A 245 -10.55 -11.66 -12.25
C PHE A 245 -9.85 -12.94 -12.76
N PHE A 246 -10.59 -13.91 -13.30
CA PHE A 246 -9.99 -15.11 -13.88
C PHE A 246 -9.28 -14.86 -15.21
N VAL A 247 -9.74 -13.94 -16.05
CA VAL A 247 -9.10 -13.66 -17.34
C VAL A 247 -7.84 -12.78 -17.19
N ALA A 248 -7.83 -11.83 -16.25
CA ALA A 248 -6.70 -10.92 -16.06
C ALA A 248 -5.64 -11.42 -15.07
N VAL A 249 -6.02 -12.16 -14.02
CA VAL A 249 -5.11 -12.53 -12.91
C VAL A 249 -4.49 -13.93 -13.08
N TRP A 250 -5.16 -14.85 -13.79
CA TRP A 250 -4.69 -16.23 -13.99
C TRP A 250 -3.30 -16.35 -14.63
N PRO A 251 -2.92 -15.55 -15.65
CA PRO A 251 -1.60 -15.64 -16.26
C PRO A 251 -0.45 -15.11 -15.38
N VAL A 252 -0.77 -14.31 -14.35
CA VAL A 252 0.21 -13.78 -13.38
C VAL A 252 0.39 -14.77 -12.23
N TRP A 253 -0.70 -15.36 -11.75
CA TRP A 253 -0.68 -16.31 -10.63
C TRP A 253 -0.10 -17.68 -11.01
N SER A 254 -0.44 -18.22 -12.19
CA SER A 254 0.06 -19.53 -12.66
C SER A 254 1.57 -19.60 -12.92
N ARG A 255 2.26 -18.46 -13.10
CA ARG A 255 3.71 -18.41 -13.27
C ARG A 255 4.49 -18.40 -11.95
N ALA A 256 3.83 -18.15 -10.82
CA ALA A 256 4.46 -18.11 -9.51
C ALA A 256 4.55 -19.49 -8.82
N GLU A 257 3.78 -20.48 -9.27
CA GLU A 257 3.76 -21.84 -8.68
C GLU A 257 4.60 -22.87 -9.47
N GLY A 258 5.27 -22.45 -10.54
CA GLY A 258 5.93 -23.32 -11.52
C GLY A 258 7.46 -23.27 -11.57
N THR A 259 8.15 -22.89 -10.48
CA THR A 259 9.62 -23.00 -10.36
C THR A 259 10.04 -23.31 -8.93
#